data_AF-A0A0K0DC87-F1
#
_entry.id   AF-A0A0K0DC87-F1
#
_cell.length_a   1.000
_cell.length_b   1.000
_cell.length_c   1.000
_cell.angle_alpha   90.00
_cell.angle_beta   90.00
_cell.angle_gamma   90.00
#
_symmetry.space_group_name_H-M   'P 1'
#
loop_
_entity.id
_entity.type
_entity.pdbx_description
1 polymer ?
#
loop_
_entity_poly.entity_id
_entity_poly.type
_entity_poly.pdbx_seq_one_letter_code
_entity_poly.pdbx_strand_id
1 'polypeptide(L)'
;MSKVSSERYTSYGSLIKLLKASKSQRKEKRATKTLGVVVGVFLICWVPFFFINIVNAVCILMNKEFCQVGFDLFFYSTWIGYMNSFMNPIIYTIFNTEFRRAFKAILFGKSGLCRCFHKQVLV
;
A
#
# COMPACT_ATOMS: atom_id res chain seq x y z
N MET A 1 2.83 -5.71 -53.92
CA MET A 1 1.74 -5.20 -53.06
C MET A 1 1.53 -6.04 -51.78
N SER A 2 1.80 -7.36 -51.80
CA SER A 2 1.60 -8.28 -50.66
C SER A 2 2.63 -8.19 -49.52
N LYS A 3 3.90 -7.88 -49.80
CA LYS A 3 4.96 -7.75 -48.77
C LYS A 3 4.70 -6.61 -47.76
N VAL A 4 4.21 -5.46 -48.25
CA VAL A 4 3.89 -4.26 -47.45
C VAL A 4 2.77 -4.51 -46.43
N SER A 5 1.87 -5.46 -46.70
CA SER A 5 0.76 -5.83 -45.80
C SER A 5 1.23 -6.72 -44.65
N SER A 6 2.22 -7.59 -44.90
CA SER A 6 2.83 -8.48 -43.91
C SER A 6 3.68 -7.70 -42.90
N GLU A 7 4.53 -6.77 -43.35
CA GLU A 7 5.33 -5.90 -42.46
C GLU A 7 4.47 -5.01 -41.55
N ARG A 8 3.35 -4.47 -42.06
CA ARG A 8 2.42 -3.67 -41.25
C ARG A 8 1.72 -4.49 -40.16
N TYR A 9 1.34 -5.74 -40.44
CA TYR A 9 0.73 -6.63 -39.45
C TYR A 9 1.71 -6.99 -38.32
N THR A 10 2.96 -7.27 -38.69
CA THR A 10 4.05 -7.54 -37.73
C THR A 10 4.36 -6.31 -36.86
N SER A 11 4.34 -5.11 -37.46
CA SER A 11 4.55 -3.85 -36.75
C SER A 11 3.42 -3.53 -35.76
N TYR A 12 2.15 -3.72 -36.16
CA TYR A 12 0.99 -3.58 -35.27
C TYR A 12 1.02 -4.59 -34.11
N GLY A 13 1.41 -5.85 -34.38
CA GLY A 13 1.54 -6.88 -33.35
C GLY A 13 2.60 -6.51 -32.29
N SER A 14 3.74 -5.99 -32.72
CA SER A 14 4.79 -5.49 -31.82
C SER A 14 4.35 -4.27 -31.02
N LEU A 15 3.65 -3.32 -31.65
CA LEU A 15 3.09 -2.15 -30.95
C LEU A 15 2.08 -2.57 -29.87
N ILE A 16 1.18 -3.51 -30.18
CA ILE A 16 0.21 -4.03 -29.20
C ILE A 16 0.91 -4.74 -28.04
N LYS A 17 1.99 -5.50 -28.28
CA LYS A 17 2.80 -6.11 -27.21
C LYS A 17 3.45 -5.05 -26.31
N LEU A 18 4.02 -3.98 -26.87
CA LEU A 18 4.61 -2.87 -26.11
C LEU A 18 3.55 -2.10 -25.29
N LEU A 19 2.37 -1.88 -25.88
CA LEU A 19 1.22 -1.26 -25.18
C LEU A 19 0.73 -2.14 -24.02
N LYS A 20 0.69 -3.47 -24.19
CA LYS A 20 0.31 -4.41 -23.12
C LYS A 20 1.36 -4.43 -22.01
N ALA A 21 2.64 -4.48 -22.35
CA ALA A 21 3.75 -4.42 -21.40
C ALA A 21 3.76 -3.11 -20.60
N SER A 22 3.62 -1.95 -21.27
CA SER A 22 3.57 -0.65 -20.59
C SER A 22 2.34 -0.49 -19.68
N LYS A 23 1.18 -1.06 -20.05
CA LYS A 23 0.01 -1.14 -19.17
C LYS A 23 0.29 -2.02 -17.93
N SER A 24 0.97 -3.15 -18.10
CA SER A 24 1.38 -4.02 -16.99
C SER A 24 2.34 -3.29 -16.04
N GLN A 25 3.39 -2.67 -16.57
CA GLN A 25 4.35 -1.90 -15.80
C GLN A 25 3.70 -0.73 -15.04
N ARG A 26 2.71 -0.05 -15.63
CA ARG A 26 1.95 1.00 -14.94
C ARG A 26 1.13 0.45 -13.76
N LYS A 27 0.62 -0.78 -13.85
CA LYS A 27 -0.09 -1.44 -12.75
C LYS A 27 0.87 -1.88 -11.64
N GLU A 28 1.99 -2.50 -12.00
CA GLU A 28 3.04 -2.90 -11.05
C GLU A 28 3.58 -1.69 -10.28
N LYS A 29 3.93 -0.60 -10.97
CA LYS A 29 4.40 0.63 -10.32
C LYS A 29 3.38 1.22 -9.33
N ARG A 30 2.08 1.08 -9.58
CA ARG A 30 1.03 1.49 -8.64
C ARG A 30 0.99 0.61 -7.40
N ALA A 31 1.13 -0.71 -7.57
CA ALA A 31 1.19 -1.64 -6.44
C ALA A 31 2.42 -1.34 -5.55
N THR A 32 3.60 -1.17 -6.16
CA THR A 32 4.83 -0.80 -5.43
C THR A 32 4.68 0.55 -4.71
N LYS A 33 4.03 1.54 -5.33
CA LYS A 33 3.75 2.82 -4.67
C LYS A 33 2.89 2.65 -3.42
N THR A 34 1.84 1.84 -3.50
CA THR A 34 0.99 1.55 -2.33
C THR A 34 1.77 0.84 -1.23
N LEU A 35 2.57 -0.17 -1.57
CA LEU A 35 3.43 -0.87 -0.61
C LEU A 35 4.42 0.09 0.05
N GLY A 36 5.06 0.97 -0.71
CA GLY A 36 5.97 1.98 -0.18
C GLY A 36 5.28 2.94 0.81
N VAL A 37 4.05 3.36 0.52
CA VAL A 37 3.27 4.19 1.45
C VAL A 37 2.86 3.42 2.70
N VAL A 38 2.40 2.16 2.57
CA VAL A 38 2.05 1.31 3.73
C VAL A 38 3.26 1.19 4.67
N VAL A 39 4.43 0.88 4.12
CA VAL A 39 5.68 0.77 4.88
C VAL A 39 6.04 2.13 5.51
N GLY A 40 5.93 3.23 4.76
CA GLY A 40 6.20 4.57 5.29
C GLY A 40 5.30 4.96 6.46
N VAL A 41 3.99 4.73 6.35
CA VAL A 41 3.04 5.04 7.44
C VAL A 41 3.27 4.11 8.63
N PHE A 42 3.50 2.82 8.39
CA PHE A 42 3.85 1.88 9.46
C PHE A 42 5.08 2.35 10.23
N LEU A 43 6.15 2.75 9.54
CA LEU A 43 7.35 3.28 10.17
C LEU A 43 7.06 4.58 10.93
N ILE A 44 6.31 5.53 10.37
CA ILE A 44 5.97 6.79 11.07
C ILE A 44 5.18 6.53 12.35
N CYS A 45 4.25 5.57 12.34
CA CYS A 45 3.46 5.22 13.52
C CYS A 45 4.29 4.48 14.59
N TRP A 46 5.29 3.70 14.19
CA TRP A 46 6.06 2.85 15.10
C TRP A 46 7.40 3.43 15.56
N VAL A 47 8.07 4.25 14.74
CA VAL A 47 9.38 4.84 15.04
C VAL A 47 9.39 5.62 16.36
N PRO A 48 8.40 6.47 16.69
CA PRO A 48 8.37 7.18 17.97
C PRO A 48 8.37 6.23 19.17
N PHE A 49 7.57 5.15 19.08
CA PHE A 49 7.50 4.13 20.13
C PHE A 49 8.83 3.38 20.28
N PHE A 50 9.41 2.90 19.17
CA PHE A 50 10.71 2.21 19.23
C PHE A 50 11.81 3.11 19.75
N PHE A 51 11.85 4.37 19.33
CA PHE A 51 12.83 5.34 19.80
C PHE A 51 12.72 5.56 21.32
N ILE A 52 11.52 5.81 21.84
CA ILE A 52 11.30 6.01 23.28
C ILE A 52 11.70 4.76 24.09
N ASN A 53 11.36 3.57 23.61
CA ASN A 53 11.73 2.32 24.29
C ASN A 53 13.26 2.10 24.30
N ILE A 54 13.94 2.38 23.19
CA ILE A 54 15.41 2.26 23.11
C ILE A 54 16.07 3.26 24.06
N VAL A 55 15.63 4.52 24.05
CA VAL A 55 16.14 5.54 24.97
C VAL A 55 15.94 5.08 26.41
N ASN A 56 14.73 4.66 26.78
CA ASN A 56 14.46 4.21 28.14
C ASN A 56 15.34 3.02 28.56
N ALA A 57 15.52 2.04 27.67
CA ALA A 57 16.41 0.90 27.92
C ALA A 57 17.87 1.34 28.15
N VAL A 58 18.39 2.27 27.35
CA VAL A 58 19.74 2.83 27.53
C VAL A 58 19.85 3.61 28.84
N CYS A 59 18.85 4.40 29.21
CA CYS A 59 18.85 5.15 30.46
C CYS A 59 18.91 4.23 31.69
N ILE A 60 18.17 3.11 31.65
CA ILE A 60 18.19 2.07 32.70
C ILE A 60 19.58 1.43 32.77
N LEU A 61 20.16 1.06 31.63
CA LEU A 61 21.50 0.46 31.57
C LEU A 61 22.59 1.40 32.11
N MET A 62 22.45 2.70 31.87
CA MET A 62 23.41 3.72 32.29
C MET A 62 23.13 4.26 33.71
N ASN A 63 22.10 3.75 34.40
CA ASN A 63 21.67 4.15 35.73
C ASN A 63 21.43 5.67 35.89
N LYS A 64 20.88 6.30 34.84
CA LYS A 64 20.61 7.75 34.81
C LYS A 64 19.11 8.03 34.87
N GLU A 65 18.62 8.40 36.05
CA GLU A 65 17.20 8.72 36.26
C GLU A 65 16.72 9.93 35.45
N PHE A 66 17.57 10.95 35.25
CA PHE A 66 17.24 12.15 34.46
C PHE A 66 17.01 11.88 32.96
N CYS A 67 17.35 10.69 32.48
CA CYS A 67 17.22 10.27 31.09
C CYS A 67 15.87 9.54 30.84
N GLN A 68 15.17 9.12 31.91
CA GLN A 68 13.92 8.39 31.78
C GLN A 68 12.87 9.23 31.06
N VAL A 69 12.28 8.62 30.02
CA VAL A 69 11.24 9.28 29.22
C VAL A 69 9.98 9.42 30.08
N GLY A 70 9.44 10.63 30.18
CA GLY A 70 8.24 10.93 30.96
C GLY A 70 7.03 10.11 30.49
N PHE A 71 6.11 9.84 31.43
CA PHE A 71 4.91 9.03 31.21
C PHE A 71 4.07 9.53 30.02
N ASP A 72 3.96 10.85 29.84
CA ASP A 72 3.17 11.45 28.76
C ASP A 72 3.69 11.08 27.37
N LEU A 73 5.02 11.12 27.17
CA LEU A 73 5.64 10.77 25.89
C LEU A 73 5.46 9.28 25.58
N PHE A 74 5.60 8.43 26.60
CA PHE A 74 5.32 7.00 26.47
C PHE A 74 3.84 6.74 26.10
N PHE A 75 2.92 7.43 26.77
CA PHE A 75 1.49 7.36 26.50
C PHE A 75 1.19 7.76 25.05
N TYR A 76 1.55 8.97 24.63
CA TYR A 76 1.27 9.45 23.27
C TYR A 76 1.88 8.56 22.19
N SER A 77 3.12 8.09 22.36
CA SER A 77 3.77 7.21 21.39
C SER A 77 3.07 5.85 21.26
N THR A 78 2.59 5.30 22.38
CA THR A 78 1.81 4.05 22.40
C THR A 78 0.47 4.23 21.69
N TRP A 79 -0.21 5.36 21.91
CA TRP A 79 -1.45 5.70 21.20
C TRP A 79 -1.25 5.85 19.70
N ILE A 80 -0.15 6.47 19.26
CA ILE A 80 0.22 6.56 17.84
C ILE A 80 0.45 5.16 17.26
N GLY A 81 1.10 4.26 18.01
CA GLY A 81 1.25 2.86 17.64
C GLY A 81 -0.10 2.16 17.46
N TYR A 82 -1.06 2.38 18.37
CA TYR A 82 -2.42 1.83 18.24
C TYR A 82 -3.19 2.37 17.03
N MET A 83 -2.97 3.63 16.65
CA MET A 83 -3.57 4.23 15.45
C MET A 83 -3.12 3.54 14.15
N ASN A 84 -2.03 2.75 14.15
CA ASN A 84 -1.61 1.92 13.01
C ASN A 84 -2.75 1.03 12.49
N SER A 85 -3.55 0.45 13.38
CA SER A 85 -4.70 -0.37 13.01
C SER A 85 -5.78 0.42 12.28
N PHE A 86 -6.02 1.67 12.69
CA PHE A 86 -6.98 2.58 12.05
C PHE A 86 -6.48 3.12 10.70
N MET A 87 -5.16 3.27 10.55
CA MET A 87 -4.55 3.71 9.29
C MET A 87 -4.71 2.69 8.16
N ASN A 88 -4.83 1.38 8.46
CA ASN A 88 -4.96 0.34 7.46
C ASN A 88 -6.14 0.59 6.48
N PRO A 89 -7.41 0.73 6.90
CA PRO A 89 -8.53 1.11 6.03
C PRO A 89 -8.29 2.41 5.24
N ILE A 90 -7.66 3.42 5.84
CA ILE A 90 -7.39 4.72 5.19
C ILE A 90 -6.37 4.55 4.07
N ILE A 91 -5.26 3.85 4.33
CA ILE A 91 -4.21 3.60 3.33
C ILE A 91 -4.80 2.83 2.14
N TYR A 92 -5.56 1.76 2.40
CA TYR A 92 -6.15 0.98 1.30
C TYR A 92 -7.20 1.76 0.52
N THR A 93 -8.01 2.61 1.16
CA THR A 93 -9.05 3.39 0.45
C THR A 93 -8.50 4.58 -0.35
N ILE A 94 -7.39 5.19 0.06
CA ILE A 94 -6.76 6.31 -0.66
C ILE A 94 -5.89 5.80 -1.82
N PHE A 95 -5.07 4.78 -1.57
CA PHE A 95 -4.02 4.37 -2.51
C PHE A 95 -4.39 3.18 -3.40
N ASN A 96 -5.40 2.39 -3.02
CA ASN A 96 -5.90 1.28 -3.84
C ASN A 96 -7.29 1.59 -4.40
N THR A 97 -7.34 2.05 -5.65
CA THR A 97 -8.60 2.36 -6.36
C THR A 97 -9.51 1.16 -6.54
N GLU A 98 -8.95 -0.06 -6.63
CA GLU A 98 -9.75 -1.29 -6.72
C GLU A 98 -10.36 -1.63 -5.36
N PHE A 99 -9.60 -1.46 -4.26
CA PHE A 99 -10.11 -1.59 -2.90
C PHE A 99 -11.21 -0.55 -2.63
N ARG A 100 -11.01 0.70 -3.02
CA ARG A 100 -12.02 1.77 -2.88
C ARG A 100 -13.31 1.44 -3.64
N ARG A 101 -13.20 0.82 -4.81
CA ARG A 101 -14.36 0.36 -5.60
C ARG A 101 -15.11 -0.77 -4.90
N ALA A 102 -14.39 -1.78 -4.41
CA ALA A 102 -14.99 -2.87 -3.63
C ALA A 102 -15.63 -2.36 -2.33
N PHE A 103 -14.94 -1.49 -1.58
CA PHE A 103 -15.43 -0.89 -0.34
C PHE A 103 -16.69 -0.04 -0.57
N LYS A 104 -16.74 0.75 -1.65
CA LYS A 104 -17.96 1.47 -2.06
C LYS A 104 -19.08 0.54 -2.48
N ALA A 105 -18.78 -0.59 -3.14
CA ALA A 105 -19.80 -1.56 -3.51
C ALA A 105 -20.43 -2.24 -2.28
N ILE A 106 -19.62 -2.52 -1.25
CA ILE A 106 -20.07 -3.05 0.04
C ILE A 106 -20.90 -2.01 0.80
N LEU A 107 -20.42 -0.75 0.90
CA LEU A 107 -21.09 0.31 1.66
C LEU A 107 -22.37 0.85 1.01
N PHE A 108 -22.39 0.98 -0.32
CA PHE A 108 -23.50 1.59 -1.06
C PHE A 108 -24.31 0.58 -1.88
N GLY A 109 -24.15 -0.71 -1.60
CA GLY A 109 -25.03 -1.78 -2.07
C GLY A 109 -25.44 -1.66 -3.53
N LYS A 110 -24.50 -1.69 -4.48
CA LYS A 110 -24.89 -1.98 -5.87
C LYS A 110 -25.06 -3.49 -5.99
N SER A 111 -26.30 -3.95 -5.91
CA SER A 111 -26.81 -5.32 -6.13
C SER A 111 -26.51 -5.86 -7.54
N GLY A 112 -25.24 -5.86 -7.94
CA GLY A 112 -24.75 -6.41 -9.20
C GLY A 112 -23.67 -7.47 -9.00
N LEU A 113 -23.52 -7.96 -7.76
CA LEU A 113 -22.49 -8.92 -7.32
C LEU A 113 -22.68 -10.35 -7.88
N CYS A 114 -23.06 -10.47 -9.15
CA CYS A 114 -23.23 -11.77 -9.82
C CYS A 114 -22.51 -11.86 -11.17
N ARG A 115 -21.56 -10.97 -11.51
CA ARG A 115 -20.90 -11.03 -12.83
C ARG A 115 -19.38 -10.91 -12.94
N CYS A 116 -18.61 -10.72 -11.88
CA CYS A 116 -17.15 -10.59 -12.01
C CYS A 116 -16.26 -11.48 -11.13
N PHE A 117 -16.78 -12.16 -10.10
CA PHE A 117 -15.92 -13.04 -9.28
C PHE A 117 -15.49 -14.32 -10.01
N HIS A 118 -16.18 -14.69 -11.10
CA HIS A 118 -15.84 -15.85 -11.92
C HIS A 118 -14.64 -15.64 -12.88
N LYS A 119 -14.07 -14.43 -13.00
CA LYS A 119 -12.92 -14.20 -13.91
C LYS A 119 -11.56 -14.14 -13.23
N GLN A 120 -11.46 -14.36 -11.92
CA GLN A 120 -10.17 -14.31 -11.18
C GLN A 120 -9.64 -15.66 -10.68
N VAL A 121 -10.37 -16.77 -10.86
CA VAL A 121 -9.93 -18.13 -10.47
C VAL A 121 -9.62 -19.02 -11.70
N LEU A 122 -9.68 -18.45 -12.91
CA LEU A 122 -9.25 -19.11 -14.15
C LEU A 122 -8.23 -18.22 -14.90
N VAL A 123 -7.09 -18.00 -14.25
CA VAL A 123 -5.78 -17.83 -14.90
C VAL A 123 -4.81 -18.73 -14.15
#